data_AF-X1UFY6-F1
#
_entry.id   AF-X1UFY6-F1
#
_cell.length_a   1.000
_cell.length_b   1.000
_cell.length_c   1.000
_cell.angle_alpha   90.00
_cell.angle_beta   90.00
_cell.angle_gamma   90.00
#
_symmetry.space_group_name_H-M   'P 1'
#
loop_
_entity.id
_entity.type
_entity.pdbx_description
1 polymer ?
#
loop_
_entity_poly.entity_id
_entity_poly.type
_entity_poly.pdbx_seq_one_letter_code
_entity_poly.pdbx_strand_id
1 'polypeptide(L)'
;GQLGKVGSKSLLMWDFDDKEEKDVREALLSVQKRFKLPRIFLLNTGLDGFYHAYCFKATRWPETLQILASTELLDQVFFKIGAIRGYFTLRYSPKGKREFRPAVILPSRYKEDVNPYEVCSFVKYWTKRM
;
A
#
# COMPACT_ATOMS: atom_id res chain seq x y z
N GLY A 1 18.28 5.72 4.78
CA GLY A 1 17.57 4.90 5.79
C GLY A 1 16.74 3.87 5.06
N GLN A 2 16.98 2.58 5.32
CA GLN A 2 16.21 1.47 4.72
C GLN A 2 14.80 1.47 5.30
N LEU A 3 13.80 1.55 4.42
CA LEU A 3 12.38 1.50 4.75
C LEU A 3 11.78 0.24 4.11
N GLY A 4 10.93 -0.48 4.83
CA GLY A 4 10.16 -1.61 4.30
C GLY A 4 10.69 -3.01 4.61
N LYS A 5 11.71 -3.14 5.47
CA LYS A 5 12.23 -4.44 5.92
C LYS A 5 12.14 -4.59 7.43
N VAL A 6 11.36 -5.56 7.90
CA VAL A 6 11.55 -6.18 9.23
C VAL A 6 12.24 -7.51 8.99
N GLY A 7 13.57 -7.52 9.08
CA GLY A 7 14.37 -8.63 8.55
C GLY A 7 14.15 -8.83 7.03
N SER A 8 13.91 -10.05 6.59
CA SER A 8 13.62 -10.39 5.18
C SER A 8 12.14 -10.23 4.77
N LYS A 9 11.29 -9.64 5.64
CA LYS A 9 9.84 -9.52 5.43
C LYS A 9 9.42 -8.10 5.05
N SER A 10 8.46 -8.00 4.14
CA SER A 10 7.89 -6.75 3.61
C SER A 10 6.40 -6.65 3.94
N LEU A 11 5.94 -5.41 4.17
CA LEU A 11 4.50 -5.11 4.18
C LEU A 11 3.97 -4.97 2.77
N LEU A 12 2.69 -5.29 2.61
CA LEU A 12 1.98 -5.07 1.37
C LEU A 12 1.42 -3.65 1.35
N MET A 13 1.71 -2.96 0.25
CA MET A 13 1.20 -1.63 -0.03
C MET A 13 0.97 -1.49 -1.53
N TRP A 14 -0.11 -0.79 -1.91
CA TRP A 14 -0.50 -0.58 -3.30
C TRP A 14 -0.66 0.91 -3.58
N ASP A 15 -0.29 1.30 -4.79
CA ASP A 15 -0.50 2.63 -5.33
C ASP A 15 -1.42 2.53 -6.56
N PHE A 16 -2.42 3.40 -6.62
CA PHE A 16 -3.36 3.45 -7.73
C PHE A 16 -3.50 4.90 -8.17
N ASP A 17 -3.09 5.18 -9.41
CA ASP A 17 -3.15 6.50 -10.03
C ASP A 17 -4.21 6.53 -11.14
N ASP A 18 -5.08 7.55 -11.06
CA ASP A 18 -6.14 7.82 -12.04
C ASP A 18 -7.08 6.62 -12.26
N LYS A 19 -7.73 6.16 -11.19
CA LYS A 19 -8.64 5.00 -11.17
C LYS A 19 -9.92 5.29 -10.39
N GLU A 20 -11.04 4.68 -10.79
CA GLU A 20 -12.26 4.77 -9.98
C GLU A 20 -12.14 3.94 -8.69
N GLU A 21 -12.67 4.46 -7.57
CA GLU A 21 -12.60 3.78 -6.27
C GLU A 21 -13.19 2.37 -6.33
N LYS A 22 -14.30 2.20 -7.06
CA LYS A 22 -15.01 0.93 -7.18
C LYS A 22 -14.10 -0.13 -7.79
N ASP A 23 -13.42 0.19 -8.89
CA ASP A 23 -12.53 -0.73 -9.60
C ASP A 23 -11.31 -1.08 -8.74
N VAL A 24 -10.75 -0.09 -8.04
CA VAL A 24 -9.66 -0.32 -7.07
C VAL A 24 -10.09 -1.29 -5.97
N ARG A 25 -11.31 -1.13 -5.43
CA ARG A 25 -11.85 -2.05 -4.40
C ARG A 25 -12.03 -3.46 -4.96
N GLU A 26 -12.54 -3.62 -6.17
CA GLU A 26 -12.74 -4.93 -6.80
C GLU A 26 -11.40 -5.63 -7.05
N ALA A 27 -10.40 -4.91 -7.57
CA ALA A 27 -9.04 -5.43 -7.75
C ALA A 27 -8.42 -5.89 -6.42
N LEU A 28 -8.54 -5.08 -5.36
CA LEU A 28 -8.04 -5.42 -4.03
C LEU A 28 -8.79 -6.62 -3.41
N LEU A 29 -10.11 -6.71 -3.54
CA LEU A 29 -10.91 -7.85 -3.08
C LEU A 29 -10.51 -9.15 -3.79
N SER A 30 -10.24 -9.08 -5.11
CA SER A 30 -9.80 -10.22 -5.90
C SER A 30 -8.49 -10.80 -5.35
N VAL A 31 -7.47 -9.96 -5.16
CA VAL A 31 -6.19 -10.43 -4.59
C VAL A 31 -6.28 -10.79 -3.12
N GLN A 32 -7.10 -10.10 -2.33
CA GLN A 32 -7.36 -10.44 -0.92
C GLN A 32 -7.91 -11.87 -0.80
N LYS A 33 -8.88 -12.23 -1.64
CA LYS A 33 -9.46 -13.57 -1.69
C LYS A 33 -8.45 -14.61 -2.18
N ARG A 34 -7.74 -14.31 -3.28
CA ARG A 34 -6.75 -15.23 -3.89
C ARG A 34 -5.62 -15.59 -2.93
N PHE A 35 -5.09 -14.61 -2.20
CA PHE A 35 -3.92 -14.77 -1.34
C PHE A 35 -4.26 -14.86 0.16
N LYS A 36 -5.55 -14.93 0.53
CA LYS A 36 -6.01 -15.04 1.92
C LYS A 36 -5.43 -13.92 2.80
N LEU A 37 -5.50 -12.69 2.29
CA LEU A 37 -4.94 -11.53 2.98
C LEU A 37 -5.87 -11.06 4.12
N PRO A 38 -5.33 -10.47 5.21
CA PRO A 38 -6.13 -9.84 6.25
C PRO A 38 -6.79 -8.56 5.75
N ARG A 39 -7.28 -7.70 6.65
CA ARG A 39 -7.97 -6.47 6.23
C ARG A 39 -7.03 -5.61 5.38
N ILE A 40 -7.63 -4.97 4.38
CA ILE A 40 -6.95 -3.98 3.54
C ILE A 40 -7.56 -2.62 3.86
N PHE A 41 -6.69 -1.66 4.17
CA PHE A 41 -7.05 -0.28 4.45
C PHE A 41 -6.82 0.52 3.17
N LEU A 42 -7.90 0.98 2.55
CA LEU A 42 -7.88 1.80 1.34
C LEU A 42 -8.05 3.27 1.73
N LEU A 43 -7.10 4.12 1.34
CA LEU A 43 -7.07 5.54 1.65
C LEU A 43 -7.01 6.34 0.34
N ASN A 44 -7.90 7.32 0.20
CA ASN A 44 -7.75 8.33 -0.84
C ASN A 44 -6.62 9.31 -0.46
N THR A 45 -5.74 9.65 -1.40
CA THR A 45 -4.57 10.50 -1.12
C THR A 45 -4.90 12.01 -1.14
N GLY A 46 -6.19 12.36 -1.04
CA GLY A 46 -6.73 13.72 -1.12
C GLY A 46 -6.94 14.23 -2.56
N LEU A 47 -6.84 13.37 -3.57
CA LEU A 47 -7.20 13.66 -4.95
C LEU A 47 -8.12 12.53 -5.44
N ASP A 48 -9.25 12.89 -6.04
CA ASP A 48 -10.14 11.89 -6.63
C ASP A 48 -9.37 11.14 -7.73
N GLY A 49 -9.52 9.81 -7.75
CA GLY A 49 -8.76 8.96 -8.66
C GLY A 49 -7.45 8.40 -8.10
N PHE A 50 -6.99 8.84 -6.92
CA PHE A 50 -5.69 8.47 -6.35
C PHE A 50 -5.83 7.80 -5.00
N TYR A 51 -5.34 6.56 -4.90
CA TYR A 51 -5.55 5.71 -3.74
C TYR A 51 -4.29 4.96 -3.32
N HIS A 52 -4.07 4.92 -2.02
CA HIS A 52 -3.13 4.01 -1.40
C HIS A 52 -3.89 2.90 -0.71
N ALA A 53 -3.34 1.68 -0.74
CA ALA A 53 -3.84 0.61 0.12
C ALA A 53 -2.72 0.01 0.97
N TYR A 54 -3.07 -0.46 2.16
CA TYR A 54 -2.16 -1.09 3.10
C TYR A 54 -2.76 -2.39 3.63
N CYS A 55 -1.93 -3.42 3.75
CA CYS A 55 -2.30 -4.68 4.38
C CYS A 55 -1.20 -5.12 5.35
N PHE A 56 -1.55 -5.25 6.63
CA PHE A 56 -0.61 -5.57 7.70
C PHE A 56 -0.37 -7.07 7.79
N LYS A 57 0.25 -7.60 6.74
CA LYS A 57 0.73 -8.97 6.61
C LYS A 57 2.23 -8.97 6.31
N ALA A 58 3.02 -9.70 7.08
CA ALA A 58 4.43 -9.88 6.80
C ALA A 58 4.61 -10.93 5.68
N THR A 59 5.12 -10.50 4.52
CA THR A 59 5.34 -11.39 3.37
C THR A 59 6.82 -11.49 3.03
N ARG A 60 7.24 -12.63 2.44
CA ARG A 60 8.59 -12.75 1.88
C ARG A 60 8.65 -11.98 0.57
N TRP A 61 9.82 -11.46 0.20
CA TRP A 61 9.96 -10.64 -1.00
C TRP A 61 9.38 -11.26 -2.30
N PRO A 62 9.61 -12.54 -2.63
CA PRO A 62 8.99 -13.15 -3.81
C PRO A 62 7.46 -13.19 -3.75
N GLU A 63 6.90 -13.42 -2.55
CA GLU A 63 5.46 -13.42 -2.30
C GLU A 63 4.87 -12.01 -2.43
N THR A 64 5.57 -11.00 -1.89
CA THR A 64 5.23 -9.58 -2.08
C THR A 64 5.12 -9.25 -3.57
N LEU A 65 6.14 -9.59 -4.37
CA LEU A 65 6.14 -9.35 -5.81
C LEU A 65 5.00 -10.09 -6.52
N GLN A 66 4.77 -11.35 -6.16
CA GLN A 66 3.69 -12.15 -6.75
C GLN A 66 2.31 -11.55 -6.49
N ILE A 67 2.05 -11.10 -5.25
CA ILE A 67 0.78 -10.49 -4.86
C ILE A 67 0.56 -9.18 -5.63
N LEU A 68 1.57 -8.30 -5.63
CA LEU A 68 1.47 -7.01 -6.30
C LEU A 68 1.32 -7.17 -7.82
N ALA A 69 2.13 -8.01 -8.45
CA ALA A 69 2.02 -8.30 -9.89
C ALA A 69 0.67 -8.94 -10.27
N SER A 70 -0.02 -9.59 -9.32
CA SER A 70 -1.35 -10.16 -9.54
C SER A 70 -2.49 -9.16 -9.29
N THR A 71 -2.18 -7.94 -8.85
CA THR A 71 -3.19 -6.92 -8.56
C THR A 71 -3.48 -6.10 -9.81
N GLU A 72 -4.71 -6.18 -10.32
CA GLU A 72 -5.15 -5.35 -11.44
C GLU A 72 -5.11 -3.86 -11.06
N LEU A 73 -4.91 -3.00 -12.06
CA LEU A 73 -4.88 -1.53 -11.91
C LEU A 73 -3.74 -0.95 -11.08
N LEU A 74 -2.85 -1.78 -10.53
CA LEU A 74 -1.67 -1.34 -9.79
C LEU A 74 -0.83 -0.38 -10.65
N ASP A 75 -0.41 0.74 -10.06
CA ASP A 75 0.50 1.66 -10.72
C ASP A 75 1.81 0.94 -11.09
N GLN A 76 2.09 0.91 -12.40
CA GLN A 76 3.21 0.15 -12.95
C GLN A 76 4.56 0.81 -12.64
N VAL A 77 4.59 2.13 -12.46
CA VAL A 77 5.81 2.87 -12.11
C VAL A 77 6.19 2.57 -10.66
N PHE A 78 5.23 2.64 -9.74
CA PHE A 78 5.35 2.20 -8.36
C PHE A 78 5.86 0.76 -8.29
N PHE A 79 5.21 -0.16 -9.02
CA PHE A 79 5.62 -1.57 -9.02
C PHE A 79 7.06 -1.75 -9.49
N LYS A 80 7.40 -1.16 -10.65
CA LYS A 80 8.75 -1.25 -11.25
C LYS A 80 9.82 -0.65 -10.34
N ILE A 81 9.59 0.56 -9.82
CA ILE A 81 10.56 1.24 -8.95
C ILE A 81 10.76 0.46 -7.65
N GLY A 82 9.69 -0.02 -7.02
CA GLY A 82 9.79 -0.80 -5.80
C GLY A 82 10.47 -2.16 -6.01
N ALA A 83 10.17 -2.84 -7.12
CA ALA A 83 10.82 -4.09 -7.50
C ALA A 83 12.34 -3.92 -7.69
N ILE A 84 12.76 -2.87 -8.40
CA ILE A 84 14.19 -2.55 -8.62
C ILE A 84 14.88 -2.18 -7.30
N ARG A 85 14.21 -1.42 -6.41
CA ARG A 85 14.76 -1.01 -5.12
C ARG A 85 14.85 -2.16 -4.10
N GLY A 86 14.08 -3.21 -4.27
CA GLY A 86 13.98 -4.31 -3.31
C GLY A 86 13.14 -3.98 -2.07
N TYR A 87 12.32 -2.93 -2.14
CA TYR A 87 11.35 -2.53 -1.12
C TYR A 87 10.33 -1.54 -1.71
N PHE A 88 9.11 -1.51 -1.16
CA PHE A 88 8.06 -0.58 -1.53
C PHE A 88 7.92 0.55 -0.50
N THR A 89 7.59 1.75 -0.97
CA THR A 89 7.31 2.91 -0.12
C THR A 89 6.20 3.73 -0.72
N LEU A 90 5.19 4.05 0.08
CA LEU A 90 4.19 5.06 -0.26
C LEU A 90 4.46 6.31 0.55
N ARG A 91 4.45 7.45 -0.13
CA ARG A 91 4.67 8.74 0.52
C ARG A 91 3.34 9.28 1.01
N TYR A 92 3.20 9.39 2.33
CA TYR A 92 2.12 10.16 2.91
C TYR A 92 2.62 11.59 3.18
N SER A 93 2.14 12.56 2.41
CA SER A 93 2.41 13.98 2.67
C SER A 93 1.16 14.79 2.36
N PRO A 94 0.71 15.67 3.26
CA PRO A 94 -0.39 16.57 2.96
C PRO A 94 0.00 17.44 1.76
N LYS A 95 -0.68 17.29 0.63
CA LYS A 95 -0.58 18.25 -0.48
C LYS A 95 -1.66 19.32 -0.29
N GLY A 96 -1.39 20.35 0.52
CA GLY A 96 -2.31 21.48 0.75
C GLY A 96 -3.42 21.21 1.79
N LYS A 97 -4.51 22.00 1.74
CA LYS A 97 -5.69 21.93 2.64
C LYS A 97 -6.61 20.73 2.38
N ARG A 98 -6.07 19.56 2.07
CA ARG A 98 -6.86 18.37 1.73
C ARG A 98 -7.34 17.68 3.00
N GLU A 99 -8.65 17.50 3.12
CA GLU A 99 -9.27 16.83 4.26
C GLU A 99 -8.99 15.33 4.21
N PHE A 100 -8.62 14.77 5.36
CA PHE A 100 -8.45 13.34 5.53
C PHE A 100 -9.81 12.65 5.37
N ARG A 101 -9.95 11.81 4.34
CA ARG A 101 -11.10 10.90 4.25
C ARG A 101 -10.81 9.63 5.05
N PRO A 102 -11.72 9.17 5.92
CA PRO A 102 -11.56 7.90 6.63
C PRO A 102 -11.26 6.77 5.65
N ALA A 103 -10.39 5.84 6.05
CA ALA A 103 -10.05 4.70 5.24
C ALA A 103 -11.29 3.81 5.01
N VAL A 104 -11.50 3.36 3.78
CA VAL A 104 -12.42 2.26 3.49
C VAL A 104 -11.72 0.97 3.89
N ILE A 105 -12.35 0.19 4.76
CA ILE A 105 -11.77 -1.07 5.24
C ILE A 105 -12.41 -2.23 4.47
N LEU A 106 -11.60 -3.00 3.74
CA LEU A 106 -12.02 -4.24 3.11
C LEU A 106 -11.93 -5.38 4.16
N PRO A 107 -13.06 -5.94 4.62
CA PRO A 107 -13.07 -6.88 5.73
C PRO A 107 -12.43 -8.21 5.34
N SER A 108 -11.85 -8.91 6.33
CA SER A 108 -11.30 -10.25 6.15
C SER A 108 -11.44 -11.06 7.44
N ARG A 109 -11.56 -12.39 7.28
CA ARG A 109 -11.49 -13.35 8.38
C ARG A 109 -10.07 -13.70 8.80
N TYR A 110 -9.08 -13.36 7.97
CA TYR A 110 -7.67 -13.61 8.26
C TYR A 110 -7.13 -12.48 9.13
N LYS A 111 -6.36 -12.83 10.17
CA LYS A 111 -5.82 -11.86 11.13
C LYS A 111 -4.56 -11.20 10.58
N GLU A 112 -4.36 -9.93 10.94
CA GLU A 112 -3.08 -9.26 10.77
C GLU A 112 -2.01 -9.95 11.62
N ASP A 113 -0.80 -10.10 11.09
CA ASP A 113 0.36 -10.65 11.81
C ASP A 113 1.47 -9.61 12.01
N VAL A 114 1.17 -8.35 11.69
CA VAL A 114 2.06 -7.22 11.88
C VAL A 114 1.33 -6.08 12.59
N ASN A 115 1.95 -5.57 13.65
CA ASN A 115 1.56 -4.31 14.24
C ASN A 115 2.14 -3.16 13.40
N PRO A 116 1.32 -2.28 12.77
CA PRO A 116 1.82 -1.18 11.95
C PRO A 116 2.80 -0.26 12.69
N TYR A 117 2.64 -0.10 14.01
CA TYR A 117 3.50 0.77 14.82
C TYR A 117 4.90 0.18 15.03
N GLU A 118 5.08 -1.13 14.89
CA GLU A 118 6.37 -1.81 15.01
C GLU A 118 7.18 -1.79 13.69
N VAL A 119 6.52 -1.50 12.58
CA VAL A 119 7.10 -1.44 11.21
C VAL A 119 7.38 0.00 10.75
N CYS A 120 6.74 0.98 11.40
CA CYS A 120 6.81 2.37 11.03
C CYS A 120 8.16 3.00 11.41
N SER A 121 9.11 3.04 10.48
CA SER A 121 10.09 4.13 10.46
C SER A 121 9.45 5.32 9.74
N PHE A 122 8.78 6.21 10.49
CA PHE A 122 8.33 7.48 9.92
C PHE A 122 9.56 8.34 9.60
N VAL A 123 9.91 8.46 8.33
CA VAL A 123 10.94 9.41 7.88
C VAL A 123 10.23 10.66 7.36
N LYS A 124 10.33 11.76 8.12
CA LYS A 124 9.99 13.09 7.60
C LYS A 124 10.97 13.43 6.48
N TYR A 125 10.53 13.36 5.23
CA TYR A 125 11.30 13.91 4.13
C TYR A 125 11.22 15.44 4.16
N TRP A 126 12.37 16.10 4.11
CA TRP A 126 12.44 17.53 3.86
C TRP A 126 11.94 17.81 2.44
N THR A 127 10.74 18.37 2.30
CA THR A 127 10.33 19.02 1.05
C THR A 127 10.99 20.39 0.97
N LYS A 128 11.82 20.60 -0.05
CA LYS A 128 12.27 21.94 -0.43
C LYS A 128 11.00 22.77 -0.70
N ARG A 129 10.75 23.80 0.10
CA ARG A 129 9.72 24.81 -0.19
C ARG A 129 10.09 25.40 -1.55
N MET A 130 9.24 25.18 -2.56
CA MET A 130 9.21 26.06 -3.74
C MET A 130 8.32 27.24 -3.40
#